data_AF-A0A433RQL3-F1
#
_entry.id   AF-A0A433RQL3-F1
#
_cell.length_a   1.000
_cell.length_b   1.000
_cell.length_c   1.000
_cell.angle_alpha   90.00
_cell.angle_beta   90.00
_cell.angle_gamma   90.00
#
_symmetry.space_group_name_H-M   'P 1'
#
loop_
_entity.id
_entity.type
_entity.pdbx_description
1 polymer ?
#
loop_
_entity_poly.entity_id
_entity_poly.type
_entity_poly.pdbx_seq_one_letter_code
_entity_poly.pdbx_strand_id
1 'polypeptide(L)'
;MKKLLAIALMIPILAGCTTTPTETPTPTNQKLTWYDSREEALLKGLKKEGTRKENILETKQFGDEQLIIYHATTTQGEGIGVAAMQQENDEKFAWTRVSNKLTVRFADGQTANSQTTFHSPEGVHYRLYIGIMPKDKKTVVINGRSIRPTVDMDTRMYYHIKKVK
;
A
#
# COMPACT_ATOMS: atom_id res chain seq x y z
N MET A 1 -15.36 23.37 -73.15
CA MET A 1 -14.04 22.76 -73.41
C MET A 1 -13.14 22.97 -72.20
N LYS A 2 -12.48 21.89 -71.79
CA LYS A 2 -11.51 21.78 -70.68
C LYS A 2 -10.51 22.94 -70.63
N LYS A 3 -10.20 23.40 -69.42
CA LYS A 3 -8.83 23.35 -68.87
C LYS A 3 -8.89 23.57 -67.35
N LEU A 4 -8.69 22.45 -66.65
CA LEU A 4 -8.38 22.39 -65.23
C LEU A 4 -7.02 23.06 -64.99
N LEU A 5 -6.94 23.93 -63.99
CA LEU A 5 -5.67 24.21 -63.31
C LEU A 5 -5.87 23.81 -61.84
N ALA A 6 -5.32 22.65 -61.50
CA ALA A 6 -5.30 22.12 -60.15
C ALA A 6 -4.25 22.90 -59.34
N ILE A 7 -4.68 23.57 -58.28
CA ILE A 7 -3.78 24.02 -57.22
C ILE A 7 -4.02 23.08 -56.04
N ALA A 8 -3.08 22.15 -55.89
CA ALA A 8 -2.97 21.27 -54.75
C ALA A 8 -2.65 22.10 -53.50
N LEU A 9 -3.66 22.32 -52.66
CA LEU A 9 -3.46 22.88 -51.32
C LEU A 9 -3.08 21.71 -50.40
N MET A 10 -1.80 21.63 -50.05
CA MET A 10 -1.29 20.73 -49.01
C MET A 10 -2.02 20.99 -47.70
N ILE A 11 -2.76 19.98 -47.23
CA ILE A 11 -3.30 19.91 -45.89
C ILE A 11 -2.14 19.53 -44.96
N PRO A 12 -1.69 20.38 -44.02
CA PRO A 12 -0.82 19.91 -42.95
C PRO A 12 -1.66 18.99 -42.06
N ILE A 13 -1.41 17.69 -42.16
CA ILE A 13 -1.91 16.69 -41.22
C ILE A 13 -1.21 16.98 -39.89
N LEU A 14 -1.87 17.74 -39.03
CA LEU A 14 -1.56 17.77 -37.60
C LEU A 14 -1.82 16.35 -37.08
N ALA A 15 -0.78 15.52 -37.14
CA ALA A 15 -0.70 14.31 -36.37
C ALA A 15 -0.73 14.73 -34.89
N GLY A 16 -1.93 14.78 -34.33
CA GLY A 16 -2.12 14.76 -32.89
C GLY A 16 -1.59 13.43 -32.40
N CYS A 17 -0.34 13.39 -31.96
CA CYS A 17 0.13 12.37 -31.05
C CYS A 17 -0.70 12.51 -29.77
N THR A 18 -1.85 11.83 -29.70
CA THR A 18 -2.48 11.51 -28.43
C THR A 18 -1.56 10.54 -27.72
N THR A 19 -0.59 11.08 -26.99
CA THR A 19 0.01 10.36 -25.87
C THR A 19 -1.09 10.22 -24.83
N THR A 20 -1.83 9.11 -24.92
CA THR A 20 -2.66 8.64 -23.82
C THR A 20 -1.74 8.58 -22.59
N PRO A 21 -1.97 9.38 -21.54
CA PRO A 21 -1.23 9.20 -20.31
C PRO A 21 -1.52 7.77 -19.87
N THR A 22 -0.48 6.96 -19.79
CA THR A 22 -0.55 5.68 -19.10
C THR A 22 -1.12 5.97 -17.73
N GLU A 23 -2.37 5.55 -17.51
CA GLU A 23 -3.02 5.57 -16.21
C GLU A 23 -2.17 4.72 -15.27
N THR A 24 -1.22 5.38 -14.62
CA THR A 24 -0.71 4.91 -13.34
C THR A 24 -1.95 4.87 -12.46
N PRO A 25 -2.27 3.77 -11.77
CA PRO A 25 -3.41 3.74 -10.87
C PRO A 25 -3.11 4.72 -9.72
N THR A 26 -3.56 5.96 -9.90
CA THR A 26 -3.60 6.98 -8.86
C THR A 26 -4.46 6.40 -7.74
N PRO A 27 -3.99 6.43 -6.47
CA PRO A 27 -4.81 5.97 -5.38
C PRO A 27 -6.13 6.72 -5.46
N THR A 28 -7.22 5.97 -5.47
CA THR A 28 -8.58 6.48 -5.56
C THR A 28 -8.68 7.68 -4.65
N ASN A 29 -9.09 8.83 -5.18
CA ASN A 29 -9.23 10.11 -4.47
C ASN A 29 -10.37 10.01 -3.44
N GLN A 30 -10.26 9.08 -2.50
CA GLN A 30 -11.12 8.96 -1.34
C GLN A 30 -10.77 10.16 -0.47
N LYS A 31 -11.69 11.13 -0.46
CA LYS A 31 -11.59 12.32 0.40
C LYS A 31 -11.20 11.88 1.82
N LEU A 32 -10.05 12.38 2.28
CA LEU A 32 -9.53 12.10 3.61
C LEU A 32 -10.61 12.47 4.64
N THR A 33 -10.90 11.55 5.57
CA THR A 33 -11.90 11.77 6.62
C THR A 33 -11.17 12.01 7.93
N TRP A 34 -11.34 13.21 8.48
CA TRP A 34 -10.81 13.62 9.78
C TRP A 34 -11.81 13.32 10.89
N TYR A 35 -11.29 12.95 12.06
CA TYR A 35 -12.03 12.62 13.27
C TYR A 35 -11.46 13.40 14.47
N ASP A 36 -12.29 13.62 15.47
CA ASP A 36 -11.96 14.46 16.64
C ASP A 36 -11.16 13.70 17.71
N SER A 37 -10.87 12.42 17.48
CA SER A 37 -10.02 11.62 18.35
C SER A 37 -9.25 10.55 17.58
N ARG A 38 -8.04 10.24 18.05
CA ARG A 38 -7.22 9.16 17.51
C ARG A 38 -7.92 7.81 17.59
N GLU A 39 -8.64 7.57 18.67
CA GLU A 39 -9.39 6.33 18.91
C GLU A 39 -10.54 6.16 17.92
N GLU A 40 -11.28 7.22 17.62
CA GLU A 40 -12.32 7.17 16.59
C GLU A 40 -11.72 6.92 15.21
N ALA A 41 -10.66 7.65 14.83
CA ALA A 41 -9.98 7.46 13.56
C ALA A 41 -9.50 6.01 13.39
N LEU A 42 -8.93 5.43 14.46
CA LEU A 42 -8.50 4.04 14.51
C LEU A 42 -9.67 3.07 14.28
N LEU A 43 -10.73 3.16 15.09
CA LEU A 43 -11.87 2.24 15.01
C LEU A 43 -12.59 2.32 13.65
N LYS A 44 -12.79 3.54 13.13
CA LYS A 44 -13.40 3.75 11.81
C LYS A 44 -12.49 3.23 10.70
N GLY A 45 -11.18 3.43 10.83
CA GLY A 45 -10.16 2.88 9.93
C GLY A 45 -10.20 1.35 9.87
N LEU A 46 -10.10 0.68 11.01
CA LEU A 46 -10.17 -0.78 11.11
C LEU A 46 -11.49 -1.33 10.54
N LYS A 47 -12.61 -0.65 10.82
CA LYS A 47 -13.92 -1.00 10.25
C LYS A 47 -13.91 -0.90 8.72
N LYS A 48 -13.33 0.15 8.13
CA LYS A 48 -13.17 0.29 6.67
C LYS A 48 -12.33 -0.86 6.09
N GLU A 49 -11.35 -1.34 6.86
CA GLU A 49 -10.52 -2.48 6.45
C GLU A 49 -11.16 -3.86 6.71
N GLY A 50 -12.33 -3.92 7.35
CA GLY A 50 -12.97 -5.17 7.73
C GLY A 50 -12.19 -5.94 8.81
N THR A 51 -11.44 -5.23 9.64
CA THR A 51 -10.60 -5.80 10.71
C THR A 51 -10.95 -5.19 12.08
N ARG A 52 -10.26 -5.63 13.13
CA ARG A 52 -10.51 -5.22 14.54
C ARG A 52 -9.20 -4.90 15.24
N LYS A 53 -9.29 -4.35 16.46
CA LYS A 53 -8.11 -3.92 17.23
C LYS A 53 -7.17 -5.07 17.56
N GLU A 54 -7.73 -6.24 17.84
CA GLU A 54 -7.01 -7.46 18.20
C GLU A 54 -6.13 -7.96 17.04
N ASN A 55 -6.44 -7.52 15.81
CA ASN A 55 -5.67 -7.84 14.61
C ASN A 55 -4.53 -6.86 14.33
N ILE A 56 -4.31 -5.83 15.17
CA ILE A 56 -3.16 -4.94 15.04
C ILE A 56 -1.91 -5.71 15.48
N LEU A 57 -0.96 -5.85 14.57
CA LEU A 57 0.31 -6.52 14.82
C LEU A 57 1.30 -5.59 15.50
N GLU A 58 1.36 -4.34 15.06
CA GLU A 58 2.20 -3.30 15.66
C GLU A 58 1.68 -1.91 15.28
N THR A 59 1.82 -0.97 16.21
CA THR A 59 1.79 0.47 15.89
C THR A 59 3.20 1.00 16.12
N LYS A 60 3.80 1.58 15.08
CA LYS A 60 5.20 1.98 15.11
C LYS A 60 5.42 3.35 14.52
N GLN A 61 6.21 4.14 15.23
CA GLN A 61 6.66 5.44 14.78
C GLN A 61 7.82 5.27 13.79
N PHE A 62 7.70 5.89 12.61
CA PHE A 62 8.72 5.95 11.58
C PHE A 62 8.99 7.43 11.24
N GLY A 63 9.95 8.04 11.96
CA GLY A 63 10.15 9.49 11.90
C GLY A 63 8.95 10.20 12.52
N ASP A 64 8.34 11.13 11.79
CA ASP A 64 7.18 11.91 12.25
C ASP A 64 5.84 11.20 11.97
N GLU A 65 5.87 10.06 11.28
CA GLU A 65 4.66 9.31 10.92
C GLU A 65 4.46 8.09 11.80
N GLN A 66 3.20 7.79 12.11
CA GLN A 66 2.82 6.57 12.80
C GLN A 66 2.18 5.59 11.83
N LEU A 67 2.83 4.43 11.64
CA LEU A 67 2.28 3.33 10.85
C LEU A 67 1.60 2.31 11.76
N ILE A 68 0.50 1.76 11.26
CA ILE A 68 -0.30 0.72 11.90
C ILE A 68 -0.27 -0.49 10.97
N ILE A 69 0.37 -1.55 11.45
CA ILE A 69 0.51 -2.81 10.75
C ILE A 69 -0.54 -3.76 11.32
N TYR A 70 -1.37 -4.34 10.46
CA TYR A 70 -2.49 -5.16 10.90
C TYR A 70 -2.65 -6.41 10.03
N HIS A 71 -3.18 -7.46 10.65
CA HIS A 71 -3.62 -8.66 9.96
C HIS A 71 -4.84 -8.35 9.09
N ALA A 72 -4.73 -8.73 7.81
CA ALA A 72 -5.71 -8.43 6.79
C ALA A 72 -6.29 -9.72 6.20
N THR A 73 -7.62 -9.80 6.17
CA THR A 73 -8.32 -10.84 5.42
C THR A 73 -8.70 -10.31 4.04
N THR A 74 -8.46 -11.11 3.02
CA THR A 74 -8.80 -10.86 1.62
C THR A 74 -9.63 -12.01 1.08
N THR A 75 -10.17 -11.87 -0.13
CA THR A 75 -10.84 -12.97 -0.83
C THR A 75 -9.91 -14.12 -1.17
N GLN A 76 -8.59 -13.87 -1.23
CA GLN A 76 -7.58 -14.88 -1.56
C GLN A 76 -7.01 -15.58 -0.32
N GLY A 77 -7.26 -15.05 0.88
CA GLY A 77 -6.75 -15.58 2.14
C GLY A 77 -6.29 -14.50 3.11
N GLU A 78 -5.30 -14.84 3.94
CA GLU A 78 -4.79 -14.04 5.05
C GLU A 78 -3.47 -13.36 4.71
N GLY A 79 -3.27 -12.17 5.29
CA GLY A 79 -2.26 -11.24 4.86
C GLY A 79 -1.96 -10.12 5.84
N ILE A 80 -1.22 -9.14 5.36
CA ILE A 80 -0.85 -7.95 6.12
C ILE A 80 -1.24 -6.70 5.33
N GLY A 81 -1.80 -5.72 6.03
CA GLY A 81 -2.02 -4.37 5.54
C GLY A 81 -1.27 -3.34 6.39
N VAL A 82 -1.00 -2.18 5.80
CA VAL A 82 -0.39 -1.04 6.47
C VAL A 82 -1.23 0.20 6.25
N ALA A 83 -1.47 0.92 7.34
CA ALA A 83 -2.08 2.24 7.33
C ALA A 83 -1.18 3.25 8.05
N ALA A 84 -1.37 4.52 7.74
CA ALA A 84 -0.82 5.63 8.49
C ALA A 84 -1.93 6.27 9.33
N MET A 85 -1.58 6.63 10.56
CA MET A 85 -2.36 7.56 11.37
C MET A 85 -1.81 8.96 11.11
N GLN A 86 -2.60 9.79 10.42
CA GLN A 86 -2.30 11.20 10.18
C GLN A 86 -2.87 12.04 11.32
N GLN A 87 -2.18 13.13 11.65
CA GLN A 87 -2.58 14.09 12.65
C GLN A 87 -2.36 15.49 12.07
N GLU A 88 -3.43 16.30 11.97
CA GLU A 88 -3.34 17.69 11.48
C GLU A 88 -3.01 18.68 12.62
N ASN A 89 -3.52 18.40 13.81
CA ASN A 89 -3.29 19.14 15.05
C ASN A 89 -3.59 18.21 16.25
N ASP A 90 -3.63 18.73 17.47
CA ASP A 90 -3.87 17.92 18.67
C ASP A 90 -5.27 17.26 18.73
N GLU A 91 -6.20 17.67 17.88
CA GLU A 91 -7.60 17.24 17.90
C GLU A 91 -8.04 16.47 16.64
N LYS A 92 -7.31 16.57 15.53
CA LYS A 92 -7.74 16.02 14.23
C LYS A 92 -6.87 14.87 13.77
N PHE A 93 -7.49 13.70 13.63
CA PHE A 93 -6.84 12.45 13.25
C PHE A 93 -7.50 11.81 12.03
N ALA A 94 -6.71 11.18 11.17
CA ALA A 94 -7.23 10.46 10.02
C ALA A 94 -6.50 9.13 9.78
N TRP A 95 -7.27 8.13 9.37
CA TRP A 95 -6.75 6.84 8.92
C TRP A 95 -6.58 6.84 7.41
N THR A 96 -5.38 6.47 6.95
CA THR A 96 -5.10 6.29 5.52
C THR A 96 -4.44 4.96 5.27
N ARG A 97 -5.06 4.09 4.47
CA ARG A 97 -4.40 2.87 4.00
C ARG A 97 -3.29 3.28 3.03
N VAL A 98 -2.06 2.91 3.36
CA VAL A 98 -0.87 3.27 2.55
C VAL A 98 -0.39 2.11 1.70
N SER A 99 -0.69 0.85 2.07
CA SER A 99 -0.34 -0.32 1.26
C SER A 99 -1.57 -1.06 0.75
N ASN A 100 -1.40 -1.78 -0.36
CA ASN A 100 -2.30 -2.88 -0.68
C ASN A 100 -2.24 -3.94 0.44
N LYS A 101 -3.36 -4.65 0.66
CA LYS A 101 -3.39 -5.84 1.52
C LYS A 101 -2.70 -6.96 0.76
N LEU A 102 -1.62 -7.48 1.32
CA LEU A 102 -0.83 -8.53 0.68
C LEU A 102 -1.10 -9.87 1.35
N THR A 103 -1.55 -10.85 0.57
CA THR A 103 -1.81 -12.23 1.01
C THR A 103 -0.50 -13.02 1.13
N VAL A 104 -0.34 -13.75 2.24
CA VAL A 104 0.80 -14.66 2.49
C VAL A 104 0.38 -16.08 2.80
N ARG A 105 -0.88 -16.27 3.20
CA ARG A 105 -1.51 -17.58 3.38
C ARG A 105 -2.78 -17.59 2.55
N PHE A 106 -2.81 -18.43 1.53
CA PHE A 106 -3.94 -18.54 0.61
C PHE A 106 -5.00 -19.47 1.17
N ALA A 107 -6.24 -19.32 0.69
CA ALA A 107 -7.38 -20.13 1.12
C ALA A 107 -7.19 -21.64 0.82
N ASP A 108 -6.37 -21.98 -0.17
CA ASP A 108 -6.01 -23.37 -0.50
C ASP A 108 -4.89 -23.95 0.39
N GLY A 109 -4.43 -23.20 1.39
CA GLY A 109 -3.38 -23.59 2.32
C GLY A 109 -1.95 -23.31 1.84
N GLN A 110 -1.77 -22.84 0.60
CA GLN A 110 -0.46 -22.43 0.12
C GLN A 110 0.04 -21.20 0.89
N THR A 111 1.36 -21.07 1.01
CA THR A 111 1.99 -19.91 1.64
C THR A 111 3.03 -19.31 0.71
N ALA A 112 3.17 -17.99 0.74
CA ALA A 112 4.15 -17.28 -0.06
C ALA A 112 4.80 -16.15 0.74
N ASN A 113 6.08 -15.91 0.45
CA ASN A 113 6.71 -14.65 0.79
C ASN A 113 6.33 -13.61 -0.26
N SER A 114 6.06 -12.39 0.17
CA SER A 114 5.68 -11.29 -0.72
C SER A 114 6.37 -10.00 -0.31
N GLN A 115 6.46 -9.07 -1.25
CA GLN A 115 6.94 -7.72 -0.99
C GLN A 115 6.12 -6.71 -1.78
N THR A 116 6.00 -5.51 -1.24
CA THR A 116 5.47 -4.35 -1.98
C THR A 116 6.19 -3.09 -1.54
N THR A 117 6.00 -2.03 -2.30
CA THR A 117 6.38 -0.68 -1.93
C THR A 117 5.15 0.16 -1.69
N PHE A 118 5.28 1.17 -0.83
CA PHE A 118 4.24 2.17 -0.62
C PHE A 118 4.86 3.51 -0.24
N HIS A 119 4.09 4.57 -0.47
CA HIS A 119 4.40 5.91 0.04
C HIS A 119 3.50 6.17 1.23
N SER A 120 4.07 6.75 2.27
CA SER A 120 3.29 7.31 3.36
C SER A 120 2.72 8.69 2.99
N PRO A 121 1.80 9.25 3.78
CA PRO A 121 1.24 10.58 3.53
C PRO A 121 2.30 11.69 3.45
N GLU A 122 3.37 11.62 4.23
CA GLU A 122 4.51 12.55 4.15
C GLU A 122 5.44 12.28 2.95
N GLY A 123 5.06 11.36 2.05
CA GLY A 123 5.80 11.04 0.84
C GLY A 123 7.02 10.14 1.06
N VAL A 124 7.20 9.58 2.26
CA VAL A 124 8.33 8.68 2.52
C VAL A 124 8.09 7.34 1.83
N HIS A 125 9.05 6.93 1.01
CA HIS A 125 8.98 5.67 0.28
C HIS A 125 9.46 4.51 1.16
N TYR A 126 8.62 3.50 1.32
CA TYR A 126 8.90 2.28 2.09
C TYR A 126 8.81 1.03 1.22
N ARG A 127 9.51 -0.01 1.66
CA ARG A 127 9.33 -1.38 1.18
C ARG A 127 8.92 -2.27 2.35
N LEU A 128 7.83 -2.98 2.15
CA LEU A 128 7.29 -4.00 3.04
C LEU A 128 7.67 -5.37 2.50
N TYR A 129 8.21 -6.21 3.39
CA TYR A 129 8.43 -7.62 3.16
C TYR A 129 7.59 -8.41 4.14
N ILE A 130 6.92 -9.46 3.67
CA ILE A 130 6.07 -10.30 4.50
C ILE A 130 6.15 -11.76 4.09
N GLY A 131 5.73 -12.64 4.99
CA GLY A 131 5.61 -14.06 4.72
C GLY A 131 5.31 -14.85 5.97
N ILE A 132 5.53 -16.17 5.91
CA ILE A 132 5.39 -17.08 7.05
C ILE A 132 6.77 -17.49 7.56
N MET A 133 7.02 -17.28 8.85
CA MET A 133 8.29 -17.62 9.48
C MET A 133 8.38 -19.14 9.72
N PRO A 134 9.37 -19.85 9.13
CA PRO A 134 9.58 -21.28 9.40
C PRO A 134 9.78 -21.53 10.90
N LYS A 135 9.22 -22.63 11.44
CA LYS A 135 9.15 -22.89 12.90
C LYS A 135 10.52 -22.87 13.58
N ASP A 136 11.56 -23.34 12.91
CA ASP A 136 12.94 -23.48 13.39
C ASP A 136 13.80 -22.23 13.13
N LYS A 137 13.25 -21.21 12.48
CA LYS A 137 14.01 -20.01 12.08
C LYS A 137 13.63 -18.80 12.93
N LYS A 138 14.64 -17.96 13.18
CA LYS A 138 14.52 -16.65 13.85
C LYS A 138 14.80 -15.48 12.91
N THR A 139 15.32 -15.77 11.72
CA THR A 139 15.71 -14.78 10.71
C THR A 139 15.24 -15.22 9.33
N VAL A 140 15.09 -14.23 8.44
CA VAL A 140 14.84 -14.44 7.01
C VAL A 140 15.91 -13.74 6.20
N VAL A 141 16.23 -14.27 5.01
CA VAL A 141 17.19 -13.66 4.09
C VAL A 141 16.45 -12.73 3.16
N ILE A 142 16.73 -11.43 3.23
CA ILE A 142 16.16 -10.41 2.36
C ILE A 142 17.30 -9.69 1.66
N ASN A 143 17.30 -9.72 0.32
CA ASN A 143 18.36 -9.16 -0.52
C ASN A 143 19.77 -9.62 -0.08
N GLY A 144 19.92 -10.92 0.19
CA GLY A 144 21.20 -11.51 0.61
C GLY A 144 21.62 -11.21 2.06
N ARG A 145 20.81 -10.48 2.84
CA ARG A 145 21.10 -10.17 4.25
C ARG A 145 20.17 -10.93 5.16
N SER A 146 20.73 -11.53 6.21
CA SER A 146 19.93 -12.11 7.29
C SER A 146 19.35 -10.98 8.14
N ILE A 147 18.02 -10.94 8.26
CA ILE A 147 17.30 -9.98 9.08
C ILE A 147 16.45 -10.70 10.11
N ARG A 148 16.22 -10.05 11.25
CA ARG A 148 15.24 -10.49 12.25
C ARG A 148 13.96 -9.65 12.06
N PRO A 149 12.92 -10.19 11.40
CA PRO A 149 11.68 -9.47 11.20
C PRO A 149 10.85 -9.46 12.49
N THR A 150 9.81 -8.63 12.53
CA THR A 150 8.75 -8.79 13.53
C THR A 150 7.90 -10.00 13.14
N VAL A 151 7.54 -10.84 14.10
CA VAL A 151 6.77 -12.07 13.89
C VAL A 151 5.56 -12.04 14.80
N ASP A 152 4.38 -12.20 14.22
CA ASP A 152 3.18 -12.56 14.97
C ASP A 152 3.30 -14.02 15.41
N MET A 153 3.26 -14.26 16.71
CA MET A 153 3.54 -15.58 17.28
C MET A 153 2.38 -16.56 17.06
N ASP A 154 1.16 -16.07 16.94
CA ASP A 154 -0.03 -16.89 16.77
C ASP A 154 -0.11 -17.42 15.33
N THR A 155 0.02 -16.55 14.35
CA THR A 155 -0.08 -16.94 12.94
C THR A 155 1.26 -17.25 12.28
N ARG A 156 2.39 -16.96 12.94
CA ARG A 156 3.76 -17.03 12.36
C ARG A 156 3.98 -16.07 11.18
N MET A 157 3.03 -15.19 10.87
CA MET A 157 3.25 -14.15 9.87
C MET A 157 4.35 -13.21 10.33
N TYR A 158 5.29 -12.93 9.45
CA TYR A 158 6.32 -11.93 9.71
C TYR A 158 6.14 -10.73 8.79
N TYR A 159 6.64 -9.59 9.24
CA TYR A 159 6.88 -8.45 8.39
C TYR A 159 8.20 -7.74 8.70
N HIS A 160 8.71 -7.06 7.70
CA HIS A 160 9.82 -6.12 7.82
C HIS A 160 9.57 -4.93 6.92
N ILE A 161 9.57 -3.73 7.49
CA ILE A 161 9.44 -2.47 6.77
C ILE A 161 10.80 -1.78 6.78
N LYS A 162 11.23 -1.31 5.61
CA LYS A 162 12.42 -0.48 5.47
C LYS A 162 12.13 0.75 4.61
N LYS A 163 12.74 1.89 4.96
CA LYS A 163 12.76 3.06 4.09
C LYS A 163 13.57 2.75 2.83
N VAL A 164 13.06 3.13 1.67
CA VAL A 164 13.75 3.10 0.38
C VAL A 164 14.46 4.44 0.22
N LYS A 165 15.74 4.40 -0.13
CA LYS A 165 16.52 5.60 -0.44
C LYS A 165 16.24 6.07 -1.85
#